data_AF-A0A7K2L308-F1
#
_entry.id   AF-A0A7K2L308-F1
#
_cell.length_a   1.000
_cell.length_b   1.000
_cell.length_c   1.000
_cell.angle_alpha   90.00
_cell.angle_beta   90.00
_cell.angle_gamma   90.00
#
_symmetry.space_group_name_H-M   'P 1'
#
loop_
_entity.id
_entity.type
_entity.pdbx_description
1 polymer ?
#
loop_
_entity_poly.entity_id
_entity_poly.type
_entity_poly.pdbx_seq_one_letter_code
_entity_poly.pdbx_strand_id
1 'polypeptide(L)'
;VDGRTRPVSVGRVKIETRPLISIDAVAPSGQTVNLILQDDWHVRVLGPGASVLNSTELKPGDRILGHLPTADRHVGYPINEFCLEK
;
A
#
# COMPACT_ATOMS: atom_id res chain seq x y z
N VAL A 1 -11.77 -52.35 16.66
CA VAL A 1 -11.06 -52.04 15.41
C VAL A 1 -9.99 -51.02 15.72
N ASP A 2 -8.72 -51.41 15.70
CA ASP A 2 -7.61 -50.51 16.04
C ASP A 2 -7.21 -49.71 14.79
N GLY A 3 -7.59 -48.44 14.75
CA GLY A 3 -7.31 -47.54 13.64
C GLY A 3 -5.85 -47.09 13.65
N ARG A 4 -5.16 -47.20 12.51
CA ARG A 4 -3.81 -46.65 12.31
C ARG A 4 -3.90 -45.20 11.84
N THR A 5 -3.16 -44.30 12.48
CA THR A 5 -3.05 -42.87 12.09
C THR A 5 -1.58 -42.46 11.90
N ARG A 6 -1.32 -41.44 11.09
CA ARG A 6 0.01 -40.81 10.95
C ARG A 6 -0.09 -39.28 10.87
N PRO A 7 0.94 -38.53 11.31
CA PRO A 7 0.98 -37.09 11.14
C PRO A 7 1.13 -36.72 9.66
N VAL A 8 0.47 -35.65 9.26
CA VAL A 8 0.57 -35.07 7.92
C VAL A 8 0.54 -33.55 8.03
N SER A 9 1.35 -32.87 7.21
CA SER A 9 1.35 -31.40 7.14
C SER A 9 0.31 -30.92 6.14
N VAL A 10 -0.51 -29.96 6.55
CA VAL A 10 -1.47 -29.28 5.67
C VAL A 10 -1.09 -27.81 5.59
N GLY A 11 -0.64 -27.38 4.41
CA GLY A 11 -0.40 -25.97 4.10
C GLY A 11 -1.62 -25.35 3.43
N ARG A 12 -1.93 -24.10 3.78
CA ARG A 12 -2.88 -23.27 3.02
C ARG A 12 -2.10 -22.17 2.34
N VAL A 13 -2.28 -22.03 1.03
CA VAL A 13 -1.78 -20.89 0.29
C VAL A 13 -2.94 -19.96 0.01
N LYS A 14 -2.82 -18.70 0.41
CA LYS A 14 -3.78 -17.64 0.09
C LYS A 14 -3.31 -17.03 -1.23
N ILE A 15 -3.98 -17.39 -2.32
CA ILE A 15 -3.77 -16.80 -3.64
C ILE A 15 -4.93 -15.86 -3.88
N GLU A 16 -4.65 -14.57 -4.05
CA GLU A 16 -5.66 -13.56 -4.31
C GLU A 16 -5.13 -12.63 -5.40
N THR A 17 -5.91 -12.45 -6.47
CA THR A 17 -5.63 -11.47 -7.52
C THR A 17 -6.53 -10.28 -7.28
N ARG A 18 -5.94 -9.13 -6.94
CA ARG A 18 -6.66 -7.86 -6.80
C ARG A 18 -6.02 -6.80 -7.67
N PRO A 19 -6.83 -5.94 -8.34
CA PRO A 19 -6.30 -4.77 -9.02
C PRO A 19 -5.54 -3.87 -8.03
N LEU A 20 -4.52 -3.20 -8.53
CA LEU A 20 -3.85 -2.11 -7.83
C LEU A 20 -4.31 -0.79 -8.42
N ILE A 21 -4.44 0.23 -7.58
CA ILE A 21 -4.75 1.60 -7.96
C ILE A 21 -3.46 2.40 -7.90
N SER A 22 -3.09 3.06 -9.00
CA SER A 22 -2.01 4.04 -9.03
C SER A 22 -2.57 5.44 -8.84
N ILE A 23 -2.03 6.18 -7.89
CA ILE A 23 -2.44 7.54 -7.56
C ILE A 23 -1.24 8.45 -7.74
N ASP A 24 -1.36 9.38 -8.68
CA ASP A 24 -0.42 10.48 -8.83
C ASP A 24 -0.96 11.71 -8.10
N ALA A 25 -0.14 12.26 -7.21
CA ALA A 25 -0.50 13.41 -6.41
C ALA A 25 0.63 14.45 -6.40
N VAL A 26 0.26 15.69 -6.10
CA VAL A 26 1.20 16.81 -5.99
C VAL A 26 1.13 17.35 -4.57
N ALA A 27 2.27 17.35 -3.89
CA ALA A 27 2.39 17.93 -2.56
C ALA A 27 2.32 19.47 -2.61
N PRO A 28 2.05 20.14 -1.48
CA PRO A 28 2.04 21.61 -1.43
C PRO A 28 3.36 22.26 -1.89
N SER A 29 4.48 21.55 -1.78
CA SER A 29 5.80 21.99 -2.27
C SER A 29 5.94 21.93 -3.81
N GLY A 30 4.96 21.37 -4.52
CA GLY A 30 5.04 21.08 -5.96
C GLY A 30 5.67 19.73 -6.29
N GLN A 31 6.15 18.98 -5.29
CA GLN A 31 6.71 17.64 -5.51
C GLN A 31 5.63 16.66 -5.95
N THR A 32 5.86 15.98 -7.08
CA THR A 32 5.02 14.88 -7.54
C THR A 32 5.36 13.61 -6.77
N VAL A 33 4.33 12.87 -6.37
CA VAL A 33 4.45 11.58 -5.70
C VAL A 33 3.51 10.57 -6.34
N ASN A 34 3.94 9.32 -6.35
CA ASN A 34 3.14 8.19 -6.75
C ASN A 34 2.85 7.31 -5.53
N LEU A 35 1.61 6.82 -5.44
CA LEU A 35 1.20 5.83 -4.45
C LEU A 35 0.50 4.67 -5.16
N ILE A 36 0.78 3.45 -4.72
CA ILE A 36 0.09 2.25 -5.17
C ILE A 36 -0.71 1.68 -4.01
N LEU A 37 -2.03 1.56 -4.19
CA LEU A 37 -2.95 0.98 -3.20
C LEU A 37 -3.57 -0.30 -3.76
N GLN A 38 -4.03 -1.19 -2.88
CA GLN A 38 -4.92 -2.27 -3.31
C GLN A 38 -6.33 -1.71 -3.54
N ASP A 39 -6.96 -2.15 -4.63
CA ASP A 39 -8.38 -1.90 -4.87
C ASP A 39 -9.22 -2.84 -3.98
N ASP A 40 -9.37 -2.46 -2.71
CA ASP A 40 -10.11 -3.24 -1.72
C ASP A 40 -10.89 -2.34 -0.75
N TRP A 41 -12.11 -2.75 -0.42
CA TRP A 41 -13.01 -1.99 0.44
C TRP A 41 -12.52 -1.81 1.88
N HIS A 42 -11.55 -2.61 2.34
CA HIS A 42 -10.91 -2.44 3.65
C HIS A 42 -9.79 -1.39 3.65
N VAL A 43 -9.24 -1.03 2.49
CA VAL A 43 -8.14 -0.09 2.36
C VAL A 43 -8.67 1.33 2.40
N ARG A 44 -8.06 2.14 3.26
CA ARG A 44 -8.48 3.51 3.54
C ARG A 44 -7.27 4.42 3.59
N VAL A 45 -7.45 5.62 3.07
CA VAL A 45 -6.51 6.74 3.23
C VAL A 45 -7.20 7.86 3.98
N LEU A 46 -6.42 8.79 4.52
CA LEU A 46 -6.95 9.94 5.23
C LEU A 46 -7.04 11.14 4.29
N GLY A 47 -8.14 11.87 4.33
CA GLY A 47 -8.30 13.19 3.73
C GLY A 47 -8.09 14.32 4.76
N PRO A 48 -8.24 15.59 4.33
CA PRO A 48 -8.11 16.75 5.20
C PRO A 48 -8.98 16.63 6.47
N GLY A 49 -8.42 16.98 7.63
CA GLY A 49 -9.13 16.87 8.90
C GLY A 49 -9.31 15.43 9.39
N ALA A 50 -8.48 14.49 8.91
CA ALA A 50 -8.55 13.06 9.23
C ALA A 50 -9.85 12.38 8.80
N SER A 51 -10.50 12.88 7.73
CA SER A 51 -11.61 12.19 7.09
C SER A 51 -11.13 10.85 6.53
N VAL A 52 -11.96 9.81 6.63
CA VAL A 52 -11.63 8.48 6.11
C VAL A 52 -12.15 8.38 4.68
N LEU A 53 -11.26 8.10 3.73
CA LEU A 53 -11.59 7.89 2.32
C LEU A 53 -11.32 6.44 1.95
N ASN A 54 -12.30 5.76 1.35
CA ASN A 54 -12.11 4.42 0.83
C ASN A 54 -11.27 4.47 -0.46
N SER A 55 -10.31 3.56 -0.63
CA SER A 55 -9.50 3.53 -1.86
C SER A 55 -10.36 3.30 -3.11
N THR A 56 -11.48 2.57 -2.99
CA THR A 56 -12.37 2.29 -4.13
C THR A 56 -13.21 3.50 -4.59
N GLU A 57 -13.24 4.58 -3.81
CA GLU A 57 -14.05 5.78 -4.06
C GLU A 57 -13.20 7.00 -4.49
N LEU A 58 -11.87 6.85 -4.50
CA LEU A 58 -10.96 7.93 -4.87
C LEU A 58 -11.12 8.32 -6.34
N LYS A 59 -11.12 9.62 -6.60
CA LYS A 59 -11.22 10.20 -7.94
C LYS A 59 -10.23 11.36 -8.13
N PRO A 60 -9.91 11.71 -9.39
CA PRO A 60 -9.10 12.88 -9.67
C PRO A 60 -9.67 14.15 -9.02
N GLY A 61 -8.80 14.89 -8.33
CA GLY A 61 -9.17 16.09 -7.59
C GLY A 61 -9.37 15.87 -6.08
N ASP A 62 -9.46 14.63 -5.62
CA ASP A 62 -9.47 14.33 -4.19
C ASP A 62 -8.15 14.72 -3.53
N ARG A 63 -8.25 15.14 -2.27
CA ARG A 63 -7.10 15.49 -1.45
C ARG A 63 -6.91 14.41 -0.39
N ILE A 64 -5.68 13.94 -0.27
CA ILE A 64 -5.27 12.95 0.71
C ILE A 64 -4.14 13.51 1.57
N LEU A 65 -4.08 13.06 2.82
CA LEU A 65 -2.96 13.28 3.70
C LEU A 65 -1.84 12.32 3.33
N GLY A 66 -0.65 12.88 3.13
CA GLY A 66 0.57 12.14 2.86
C GLY A 66 1.70 12.65 3.73
N HIS A 67 2.67 11.76 3.99
CA HIS A 67 3.91 12.13 4.65
C HIS A 67 5.05 12.01 3.64
N LEU A 68 5.71 13.14 3.35
CA LEU A 68 6.90 13.17 2.51
C LEU A 68 8.12 12.87 3.38
N PRO A 69 8.86 11.78 3.10
CA PRO A 69 10.07 11.49 3.85
C PRO A 69 11.18 12.49 3.50
N THR A 70 12.07 12.77 4.46
CA THR A 70 13.24 13.66 4.26
C THR A 70 14.43 12.95 3.63
N ALA A 71 14.39 11.61 3.55
CA ALA A 71 15.41 10.76 2.96
C ALA A 71 14.74 9.56 2.31
N ASP A 72 15.37 9.01 1.28
CA ASP A 72 14.91 7.78 0.64
C ASP A 72 14.88 6.62 1.65
N ARG A 73 14.02 5.63 1.39
CA ARG A 73 13.85 4.49 2.28
C ARG A 73 13.96 3.17 1.55
N HIS A 74 14.71 2.23 2.11
CA HIS A 74 14.69 0.83 1.73
C HIS A 74 14.01 0.02 2.83
N VAL A 75 12.99 -0.77 2.47
CA VAL A 75 12.22 -1.61 3.40
C VAL A 75 11.78 -0.90 4.69
N GLY A 76 11.45 0.39 4.57
CA GLY A 76 10.98 1.20 5.68
C GLY A 76 12.05 1.79 6.58
N TYR A 77 13.35 1.72 6.26
CA TYR A 77 14.42 2.45 6.96
C TYR A 77 14.97 3.60 6.10
N PRO A 78 15.31 4.77 6.68
CA PRO A 78 15.98 5.81 5.93
C PRO A 78 17.37 5.32 5.51
N ILE A 79 17.67 5.46 4.23
CA ILE A 79 18.98 5.14 3.66
C ILE A 79 19.63 6.43 3.20
N ASN A 80 20.96 6.47 3.24
CA ASN A 80 21.76 7.54 2.64
C ASN A 80 22.49 6.95 1.44
N GLU A 81 21.70 6.47 0.47
CA GLU A 81 22.20 5.79 -0.73
C GLU A 81 21.78 6.59 -1.96
N PHE A 82 22.71 6.78 -2.89
CA PHE A 82 22.45 7.49 -4.14
C PHE A 82 21.89 6.50 -5.17
N CYS A 83 20.57 6.50 -5.35
CA CYS A 83 19.90 5.73 -6.39
C CYS A 83 19.68 6.62 -7.62
N LEU A 84 20.35 6.31 -8.74
CA LEU A 84 20.12 6.96 -10.02
C LEU A 84 19.35 5.99 -10.93
N GLU A 85 18.04 6.20 -11.04
CA GLU A 85 17.19 5.45 -11.97
C GLU A 85 17.38 6.03 -13.38
N LYS A 86 17.64 5.18 -14.37
CA LYS A 86 17.95 5.53 -15.76
C LYS A 86 16.81 5.21 -16.69
#